data_AF-A0A9X6AAL9-F1
#
_entry.id   AF-A0A9X6AAL9-F1
#
_cell.length_a   1.000
_cell.length_b   1.000
_cell.length_c   1.000
_cell.angle_alpha   90.00
_cell.angle_beta   90.00
_cell.angle_gamma   90.00
#
_symmetry.space_group_name_H-M   'P 1'
#
loop_
_entity.id
_entity.type
_entity.pdbx_description
1 polymer ?
#
loop_
_entity_poly.entity_id
_entity_poly.type
_entity_poly.pdbx_seq_one_letter_code
_entity_poly.pdbx_strand_id
1 'polypeptide(L)'
;ATFVERHITLDRAMWGSDQAASVEPGGLTRLVRDIRTIEASLGDGVKKVYESELGPMKKLRRVTGVVAEAEIAAAAGEPVTV
;
A
#
# COMPACT_ATOMS: atom_id res chain seq x y z
N ALA A 1 -3.32 0.95 -12.74
CA ALA A 1 -3.57 0.16 -13.97
C ALA A 1 -4.79 -0.69 -13.74
N THR A 2 -5.65 -0.89 -14.74
CA THR A 2 -6.90 -1.68 -14.62
C THR A 2 -6.76 -3.09 -15.20
N PHE A 3 -5.68 -3.36 -15.93
CA PHE A 3 -5.40 -4.66 -16.53
C PHE A 3 -3.88 -4.91 -16.55
N VAL A 4 -3.49 -6.19 -16.43
CA VAL A 4 -2.10 -6.65 -16.50
C VAL A 4 -2.07 -7.91 -17.36
N GLU A 5 -1.25 -7.90 -18.40
CA GLU A 5 -1.03 -9.02 -19.30
C GLU A 5 0.43 -9.48 -19.24
N ARG A 6 0.64 -10.79 -19.34
CA ARG A 6 1.98 -11.36 -19.40
C ARG A 6 1.97 -12.69 -20.15
N HIS A 7 3.05 -12.97 -20.89
CA HIS A 7 3.27 -14.29 -21.47
C HIS A 7 3.48 -15.34 -20.37
N ILE A 8 2.87 -16.51 -20.53
CA ILE A 8 3.00 -17.66 -19.62
C ILE A 8 3.70 -18.82 -20.33
N THR A 9 4.54 -19.54 -19.59
CA THR A 9 5.15 -20.79 -20.06
C THR A 9 5.14 -21.85 -18.96
N LEU A 10 5.34 -23.11 -19.32
CA LEU A 10 5.54 -24.21 -18.38
C LEU A 10 7.00 -24.28 -17.88
N ASP A 11 7.95 -23.90 -18.74
CA ASP A 11 9.38 -23.88 -18.43
C ASP A 11 10.09 -22.86 -19.34
N ARG A 12 10.81 -21.92 -18.73
CA ARG A 12 11.51 -20.83 -19.42
C ARG A 12 12.72 -21.30 -20.25
N ALA A 13 13.21 -22.51 -20.02
CA ALA A 13 14.28 -23.12 -20.80
C ALA A 13 13.80 -23.81 -22.09
N MET A 14 12.47 -23.88 -22.31
CA MET A 14 11.92 -24.42 -23.56
C MET A 14 12.38 -23.62 -24.79
N TRP A 15 12.30 -24.27 -25.94
CA TRP A 15 12.57 -23.61 -27.21
C TRP A 15 11.56 -22.49 -27.51
N GLY A 16 12.08 -21.32 -27.90
CA GLY A 16 11.30 -20.16 -28.29
C GLY A 16 11.88 -18.88 -27.71
N SER A 17 11.88 -17.80 -28.51
CA SER A 17 12.45 -16.50 -28.11
C SER A 17 11.77 -15.90 -26.88
N ASP A 18 10.47 -16.13 -26.72
CA ASP A 18 9.68 -15.54 -25.63
C ASP A 18 9.68 -16.39 -24.36
N GLN A 19 10.22 -17.61 -24.39
CA GLN A 19 10.19 -18.53 -23.25
C GLN A 19 10.96 -17.96 -22.07
N ALA A 20 12.19 -17.49 -22.31
CA ALA A 20 13.04 -16.93 -21.27
C ALA A 20 12.43 -15.68 -20.60
N ALA A 21 11.59 -14.91 -21.30
CA ALA A 21 10.96 -13.69 -20.79
C ALA A 21 9.55 -13.90 -20.19
N SER A 22 8.99 -15.09 -20.36
CA SER A 22 7.65 -15.47 -19.89
C SER A 22 7.64 -15.84 -18.40
N VAL A 23 6.44 -15.91 -17.83
CA VAL A 23 6.20 -16.26 -16.43
C VAL A 23 5.78 -17.71 -16.31
N GLU A 24 6.38 -18.43 -15.37
CA GLU A 24 5.99 -19.81 -15.04
C GLU A 24 4.80 -19.85 -14.08
N PRO A 25 4.11 -21.00 -13.90
CA PRO A 25 2.89 -21.08 -13.12
C PRO A 25 3.05 -20.53 -11.68
N GLY A 26 4.15 -20.86 -11.00
CA GLY A 26 4.43 -20.33 -9.66
C GLY A 26 4.69 -18.82 -9.64
N GLY A 27 5.32 -18.28 -10.68
CA GLY A 27 5.51 -16.84 -10.86
C GLY A 27 4.18 -16.12 -11.09
N LEU A 28 3.26 -16.72 -11.84
CA LEU A 28 1.94 -16.15 -12.10
C LEU A 28 1.08 -16.13 -10.82
N THR A 29 1.10 -17.21 -10.03
CA THR A 29 0.41 -17.25 -8.73
C THR A 29 0.93 -16.15 -7.80
N ARG A 30 2.26 -15.97 -7.74
CA ARG A 30 2.87 -14.91 -6.95
C ARG A 30 2.48 -13.51 -7.44
N LEU A 31 2.50 -13.29 -8.76
CA LEU A 31 2.09 -12.02 -9.36
C LEU A 31 0.65 -11.66 -8.96
N VAL A 32 -0.28 -12.59 -9.09
CA VAL A 32 -1.69 -12.37 -8.73
C VAL A 32 -1.83 -12.08 -7.23
N ARG A 33 -1.15 -12.85 -6.37
CA ARG A 33 -1.17 -12.59 -4.92
C ARG A 33 -0.67 -11.19 -4.59
N ASP A 34 0.47 -10.81 -5.15
CA ASP A 34 1.13 -9.54 -4.83
C ASP A 34 0.29 -8.35 -5.35
N ILE A 35 -0.36 -8.47 -6.51
CA ILE A 35 -1.33 -7.48 -7.00
C ILE A 35 -2.45 -7.26 -5.98
N ARG A 36 -3.09 -8.34 -5.51
CA ARG A 36 -4.19 -8.22 -4.53
C ARG A 36 -3.74 -7.65 -3.18
N THR A 37 -2.55 -8.01 -2.73
CA THR A 37 -1.97 -7.43 -1.51
C THR A 37 -1.75 -5.93 -1.66
N ILE A 38 -1.24 -5.48 -2.81
CA ILE A 38 -1.01 -4.04 -3.07
C ILE A 38 -2.34 -3.29 -3.17
N GLU A 39 -3.34 -3.84 -3.87
CA GLU A 39 -4.68 -3.26 -3.95
C GLU A 39 -5.29 -3.04 -2.57
N ALA A 40 -5.20 -4.04 -1.69
CA ALA A 40 -5.66 -3.90 -0.31
C ALA A 40 -4.85 -2.88 0.51
N SER A 41 -3.53 -2.81 0.26
CA SER A 41 -2.62 -1.95 1.02
C SER A 41 -2.68 -0.47 0.60
N LEU A 42 -3.13 -0.17 -0.62
CA LEU A 42 -3.25 1.20 -1.13
C LEU A 42 -4.26 2.04 -0.33
N GLY A 43 -5.26 1.42 0.27
CA GLY A 43 -6.24 2.08 1.13
C GLY A 43 -7.10 3.13 0.40
N ASP A 44 -7.59 4.11 1.15
CA ASP A 44 -8.51 5.16 0.69
C ASP A 44 -7.80 6.49 0.35
N GLY A 45 -6.47 6.54 0.49
CA GLY A 45 -5.68 7.76 0.29
C GLY A 45 -5.88 8.82 1.37
N VAL A 46 -6.68 8.54 2.42
CA VAL A 46 -6.93 9.48 3.51
C VAL A 46 -5.96 9.20 4.64
N LYS A 47 -5.12 10.20 4.95
CA LYS A 47 -4.22 10.11 6.10
C LYS A 47 -5.02 10.15 7.40
N LYS A 48 -4.98 9.07 8.17
CA LYS A 48 -5.63 8.93 9.48
C LYS A 48 -4.60 8.46 10.50
N VAL A 49 -4.77 8.86 11.75
CA VAL A 49 -3.99 8.32 12.87
C VAL A 49 -4.82 7.22 13.52
N TYR A 50 -4.27 6.02 13.65
CA TYR A 50 -4.98 4.92 14.31
C TYR A 50 -4.76 4.95 15.83
N GLU A 51 -5.72 4.40 16.59
CA GLU A 51 -5.64 4.39 18.06
C GLU A 51 -4.35 3.72 18.59
N SER A 52 -3.89 2.68 17.90
CA SER A 52 -2.63 1.98 18.21
C SER A 52 -1.39 2.86 18.03
N GLU A 53 -1.47 3.89 17.19
CA GLU A 53 -0.37 4.80 16.90
C GLU A 53 -0.31 5.97 17.90
N LEU A 54 -1.39 6.26 18.64
CA LEU A 54 -1.46 7.37 19.59
C LEU A 54 -0.44 7.23 20.73
N GLY A 55 -0.26 6.02 21.26
CA GLY A 55 0.69 5.74 22.34
C GLY A 55 2.15 6.02 21.94
N PRO A 56 2.66 5.37 20.86
CA PRO A 56 3.96 5.67 20.28
C PRO A 56 4.13 7.14 19.91
N MET A 57 3.08 7.78 19.35
CA MET A 57 3.13 9.18 18.96
C MET A 57 3.36 10.10 20.17
N LYS A 58 2.62 9.92 21.27
CA LYS A 58 2.83 10.71 22.51
C LYS A 58 4.23 10.54 23.10
N LYS A 59 4.79 9.33 23.01
CA LYS A 59 6.10 9.02 23.58
C LYS A 59 7.26 9.60 22.78
N LEU A 60 7.16 9.62 21.44
CA LEU A 60 8.30 9.89 20.56
C LEU A 60 8.29 11.29 19.94
N ARG A 61 7.13 11.97 19.88
CA ARG A 61 7.02 13.26 19.21
C ARG A 61 7.43 14.40 20.14
N ARG A 62 8.39 15.22 19.71
CA ARG A 62 8.86 16.42 20.43
C ARG A 62 8.07 17.68 20.12
N VAL A 63 7.35 17.69 18.99
CA VAL A 63 6.54 18.82 18.51
C VAL A 63 5.20 18.25 18.02
N THR A 64 4.09 18.90 18.37
CA THR A 64 2.77 18.55 17.85
C THR A 64 2.77 18.73 16.32
N GLY A 65 2.04 17.89 15.60
CA GLY A 65 1.97 18.03 14.14
C GLY A 65 0.56 18.16 13.64
N VAL A 66 0.46 18.72 12.44
CA VAL A 66 -0.75 19.25 11.78
C VAL A 66 -1.98 18.32 11.80
N VAL A 67 -1.79 17.01 11.65
CA VAL A 67 -2.90 16.03 11.69
C VAL A 67 -3.41 15.74 13.10
N ALA A 68 -2.52 15.79 14.10
CA ALA A 68 -2.93 15.68 15.50
C ALA A 68 -3.60 16.97 15.97
N GLU A 69 -3.14 18.12 15.47
CA GLU A 69 -3.77 19.42 15.71
C GLU A 69 -5.19 19.45 15.14
N ALA A 70 -5.42 18.92 13.93
CA ALA A 70 -6.75 18.85 13.32
C ALA A 70 -7.75 17.98 14.10
N GLU A 71 -7.33 16.82 14.63
CA GLU A 71 -8.20 15.96 15.46
C GLU A 71 -8.45 16.54 16.86
N ILE A 72 -7.43 17.16 17.48
CA ILE A 72 -7.60 17.82 18.79
C ILE A 72 -8.50 19.06 18.66
N ALA A 73 -8.33 19.87 17.61
CA ALA A 73 -9.17 21.03 17.35
C ALA A 73 -10.62 20.62 17.01
N ALA A 74 -10.81 19.54 16.24
CA ALA A 74 -12.14 18.97 15.97
C ALA A 74 -12.82 18.45 17.25
N ALA A 75 -12.07 17.87 18.19
CA ALA A 75 -12.59 17.45 19.49
C ALA A 75 -12.85 18.63 20.46
N ALA A 76 -12.16 19.77 20.28
CA ALA A 76 -12.29 20.97 21.11
C ALA A 76 -13.29 22.01 20.56
N GLY A 77 -13.78 21.85 19.31
CA GLY A 77 -14.74 22.75 18.68
C GLY A 77 -14.13 24.08 18.20
N GLU A 78 -12.81 24.17 18.08
CA GLU A 78 -12.11 25.38 17.64
C GLU A 78 -11.77 25.29 16.13
N PRO A 79 -11.95 26.37 15.35
CA PRO A 79 -11.67 26.33 13.92
C PRO A 79 -10.16 26.22 13.66
N VAL A 80 -9.76 25.23 12.86
CA VAL A 80 -8.38 25.05 12.40
C VAL A 80 -8.05 26.17 11.41
N THR A 81 -7.31 27.18 11.86
CA THR A 81 -6.71 28.19 10.96
C THR A 81 -5.37 27.69 10.46
N VAL A 82 -5.22 27.63 9.12
CA VAL A 82 -3.95 27.35 8.42
C VAL A 82 -2.94 28.45 8.68
#